data_AF-A0A956SNR6-F1
#
_entry.id   AF-A0A956SNR6-F1
#
_cell.length_a   1.000
_cell.length_b   1.000
_cell.length_c   1.000
_cell.angle_alpha   90.00
_cell.angle_beta   90.00
_cell.angle_gamma   90.00
#
_symmetry.space_group_name_H-M   'P 1'
#
loop_
_entity.id
_entity.type
_entity.pdbx_description
1 polymer ?
#
loop_
_entity_poly.entity_id
_entity_poly.type
_entity_poly.pdbx_seq_one_letter_code
_entity_poly.pdbx_strand_id
1 'polypeptide(L)' 'MVDRGNGALEYEENKQGKLRIYFGYAAGVGKTYAMLKDAHEAIKEGVDVVAGYIEPHDRPGTSALLDENLV' A
#
# COMPACT_ATOMS: atom_id res chain seq x y z
N MET A 1 -3.13 25.17 -44.69
CA MET A 1 -3.62 25.44 -43.32
C MET A 1 -4.71 24.41 -43.03
N VAL A 2 -4.30 23.25 -42.54
CA VAL A 2 -5.17 22.25 -41.91
C VAL A 2 -4.38 21.72 -40.72
N ASP A 3 -5.09 21.68 -39.62
CA ASP A 3 -4.64 21.61 -38.25
C ASP A 3 -3.87 20.31 -37.92
N ARG A 4 -2.81 20.44 -37.13
CA ARG A 4 -2.06 19.33 -36.54
C ARG A 4 -2.77 18.93 -35.24
N GLY A 5 -3.65 17.94 -35.32
CA GLY A 5 -4.24 17.31 -34.14
C GLY A 5 -3.27 16.31 -33.51
N ASN A 6 -2.64 16.73 -32.42
CA ASN A 6 -1.83 15.92 -31.50
C ASN A 6 -2.55 14.61 -31.11
N GLY A 7 -2.17 13.49 -31.74
CA GLY A 7 -2.35 12.17 -31.16
C GLY A 7 -1.32 11.98 -30.05
N ALA A 8 -1.52 12.64 -28.91
CA ALA A 8 -0.80 12.27 -27.70
C ALA A 8 -1.21 10.83 -27.39
N LEU A 9 -0.32 9.88 -27.68
CA LEU A 9 -0.43 8.53 -27.15
C LEU A 9 -0.39 8.70 -25.64
N GLU A 10 -1.56 8.69 -25.01
CA GLU A 10 -1.65 8.41 -23.58
C GLU A 10 -1.05 7.02 -23.42
N TYR A 11 0.23 6.99 -23.02
CA TYR A 11 0.84 5.77 -22.53
C TYR A 11 0.00 5.41 -21.33
N GLU A 12 -0.88 4.41 -21.47
CA GLU A 12 -1.55 3.84 -20.32
C GLU A 12 -0.45 3.48 -19.32
N GLU A 13 -0.42 4.20 -18.19
CA GLU A 13 0.51 3.90 -17.12
C GLU A 13 0.41 2.40 -16.87
N ASN A 14 1.58 1.75 -16.99
CA ASN A 14 1.73 0.31 -16.98
C ASN A 14 0.77 -0.33 -15.96
N LYS A 15 -0.25 -1.09 -16.42
CA LYS A 15 -1.27 -1.77 -15.59
C LYS A 15 -0.70 -2.86 -14.66
N GLN A 16 0.60 -2.82 -14.40
CA GLN A 16 1.31 -3.76 -13.56
C GLN A 16 1.14 -3.36 -12.09
N GLY A 17 0.89 -4.36 -11.24
CA GLY A 17 0.91 -4.16 -9.80
C GLY A 17 2.28 -3.68 -9.33
N LYS A 18 2.29 -2.83 -8.31
CA LYS A 18 3.52 -2.32 -7.68
C LYS A 18 3.78 -3.08 -6.39
N LEU A 19 4.98 -3.64 -6.23
CA LEU A 19 5.43 -4.24 -4.98
C LEU A 19 6.15 -3.20 -4.13
N ARG A 20 5.65 -2.94 -2.91
CA ARG A 20 6.32 -2.13 -1.90
C ARG A 20 6.93 -3.03 -0.83
N ILE A 21 8.22 -2.82 -0.54
CA ILE A 21 8.96 -3.60 0.46
C ILE A 21 9.35 -2.69 1.63
N TYR A 22 8.86 -3.01 2.83
CA TYR A 22 9.25 -2.32 4.06
C TYR A 22 10.51 -2.98 4.63
N PHE A 23 11.68 -2.43 4.28
CA PHE A 23 12.98 -2.98 4.67
C PHE A 23 13.41 -2.51 6.06
N GLY A 24 14.17 -3.34 6.79
CA GLY A 24 14.65 -2.97 8.13
C GLY A 24 15.67 -3.96 8.70
N TYR A 25 16.73 -3.44 9.29
CA TYR A 25 17.97 -4.15 9.63
C TYR A 25 17.90 -5.09 10.84
N ALA A 26 16.86 -4.97 11.68
CA ALA A 26 16.71 -5.78 12.88
C ALA A 26 15.26 -6.21 13.13
N ALA A 27 15.08 -7.16 14.05
CA ALA A 27 13.78 -7.51 14.59
C ALA A 27 13.24 -6.35 15.45
N GLY A 28 11.94 -6.12 15.43
CA GLY A 28 11.31 -5.07 16.24
C GLY A 28 11.41 -3.64 15.68
N VAL A 29 12.15 -3.40 14.60
CA VAL A 29 12.33 -2.05 14.00
C VAL A 29 11.06 -1.44 13.37
N GLY A 30 9.91 -2.11 13.47
CA GLY A 30 8.62 -1.53 13.07
C GLY A 30 8.17 -1.78 11.63
N LYS A 31 8.77 -2.74 10.91
CA LYS A 31 8.40 -3.05 9.50
C LYS A 31 6.89 -3.30 9.31
N THR A 32 6.33 -4.22 10.10
CA THR A 32 4.89 -4.55 10.06
C THR A 32 4.02 -3.36 10.45
N TYR A 33 4.44 -2.58 11.46
CA TYR A 33 3.72 -1.39 11.89
C TYR A 33 3.65 -0.33 10.79
N ALA A 34 4.77 -0.04 10.13
CA ALA A 34 4.84 0.90 9.02
C ALA A 34 3.97 0.43 7.84
N MET A 35 4.02 -0.86 7.50
CA MET A 35 3.16 -1.46 6.48
C MET A 35 1.67 -1.27 6.79
N LEU A 36 1.25 -1.54 8.02
CA LEU A 36 -0.15 -1.38 8.44
C LEU A 36 -0.57 0.09 8.45
N LYS A 37 0.31 1.00 8.91
CA LYS A 37 0.02 2.44 8.87
C LYS A 37 -0.24 2.93 7.45
N ASP A 38 0.58 2.52 6.49
CA ASP A 38 0.39 2.86 5.08
C ASP A 38 -0.91 2.26 4.51
N ALA A 39 -1.26 1.03 4.91
CA ALA A 39 -2.54 0.41 4.54
C ALA A 39 -3.74 1.23 5.03
N HIS A 40 -3.68 1.72 6.27
CA HIS A 40 -4.70 2.62 6.84
C HIS A 40 -4.83 3.93 6.08
N GLU A 41 -3.71 4.55 5.70
CA GLU A 41 -3.75 5.77 4.87
C GLU A 41 -4.35 5.48 3.48
N ALA A 42 -4.02 4.35 2.86
CA ALA A 42 -4.61 3.95 1.58
C ALA A 42 -6.13 3.72 1.69
N ILE A 43 -6.61 3.11 2.77
CA ILE A 43 -8.05 2.97 3.04
C ILE A 43 -8.72 4.35 3.17
N LYS A 44 -8.09 5.29 3.88
CA LYS A 44 -8.60 6.68 4.00
C LYS A 44 -8.65 7.40 2.65
N GLU A 45 -7.75 7.07 1.73
CA GLU A 45 -7.75 7.55 0.35
C GLU A 45 -8.76 6.83 -0.57
N GLY A 46 -9.50 5.85 -0.04
CA GLY A 46 -10.53 5.10 -0.78
C GLY A 46 -9.99 3.94 -1.59
N VAL A 47 -8.76 3.49 -1.34
CA VAL A 47 -8.19 2.28 -1.94
C VAL A 47 -8.81 1.05 -1.29
N ASP A 48 -9.24 0.08 -2.10
CA ASP A 48 -9.66 -1.23 -1.62
C ASP A 48 -8.44 -2.05 -1.17
N VAL A 49 -8.34 -2.32 0.13
CA VAL A 49 -7.18 -2.95 0.77
C VAL A 49 -7.62 -4.23 1.46
N VAL A 50 -6.87 -5.31 1.19
CA VAL A 50 -7.12 -6.63 1.80
C VAL A 50 -5.85 -7.11 2.51
N ALA A 51 -6.00 -7.61 3.73
CA ALA A 51 -4.94 -8.35 4.43
C ALA A 51 -4.94 -9.83 4.00
N GLY A 52 -3.92 -10.24 3.24
CA GLY A 52 -3.77 -11.65 2.85
C GLY A 52 -3.12 -12.52 3.94
N TYR A 53 -2.02 -12.04 4.53
CA TYR A 53 -1.33 -12.72 5.63
C TYR A 53 -0.57 -11.72 6.48
N ILE A 54 -0.66 -11.87 7.80
CA ILE A 54 0.09 -11.09 8.76
C ILE A 54 0.63 -12.03 9.83
N GLU A 55 1.95 -12.08 9.96
CA GLU A 55 2.59 -12.86 11.02
C GLU A 55 2.19 -12.30 12.39
N PRO A 56 1.54 -13.08 13.26
CA PRO A 56 1.19 -12.63 14.59
C PRO A 56 2.46 -12.49 15.44
N HIS A 57 2.66 -11.30 15.99
CA HIS A 57 3.68 -11.04 16.99
C HIS A 57 3.01 -10.39 18.19
N ASP A 58 3.42 -10.77 19.41
CA ASP A 58 2.93 -10.17 20.65
C ASP A 58 3.47 -8.75 20.82
N ARG A 59 2.85 -7.82 20.09
CA ARG A 59 3.18 -6.39 20.09
C ARG A 59 1.88 -5.61 20.18
N PRO A 60 1.48 -5.18 21.39
CA PRO A 60 0.17 -4.57 21.62
C PRO A 60 -0.15 -3.40 20.68
N GLY A 61 0.83 -2.52 20.41
CA GLY A 61 0.64 -1.39 19.51
C GLY A 61 0.50 -1.75 18.01
N THR A 62 0.89 -2.96 17.60
CA THR A 62 0.68 -3.47 16.23
C THR A 62 -0.67 -4.19 16.13
N SER A 63 -1.09 -4.92 17.17
CA SER A 63 -2.38 -5.60 17.21
C SER A 63 -3.55 -4.63 17.03
N ALA A 64 -3.48 -3.44 17.64
CA ALA A 64 -4.52 -2.42 17.48
C ALA A 64 -4.73 -1.98 16.01
N LEU A 65 -3.68 -2.03 15.17
CA LEU A 65 -3.79 -1.69 13.75
C LEU A 65 -4.45 -2.79 12.91
N LEU A 66 -4.58 -4.01 13.44
CA LEU A 66 -5.22 -5.12 12.74
C LEU A 66 -6.74 -5.09 12.89
N ASP A 67 -7.23 -4.63 14.04
CA ASP A 67 -8.66 -4.63 14.38
C ASP A 67 -9.43 -3.48 13.70
N GLU A 68 -8.72 -2.43 13.26
CA GLU A 68 -9.30 -1.30 12.55
C GLU A 68 -9.46 -1.65 11.05
N ASN A 69 -10.64 -2.12 10.63
CA ASN A 69 -11.09 -2.19 9.23
C ASN A 69 -10.25 -3.03 8.24
N LEU A 70 -9.31 -3.87 8.70
CA LEU A 70 -8.66 -4.90 7.89
C LEU A 70 -9.40 -6.23 8.03
N VAL A 71 -10.72 -6.22 7.80
CA VAL A 71 -11.58 -7.41 7.62
C VAL A 71 -12.64 -7.13 6.57
#